data_AF-A0A842Y7U4-F1
#
_entry.id   AF-A0A842Y7U4-F1
#
_cell.length_a   1.000
_cell.length_b   1.000
_cell.length_c   1.000
_cell.angle_alpha   90.00
_cell.angle_beta   90.00
_cell.angle_gamma   90.00
#
_symmetry.space_group_name_H-M   'P 1'
#
loop_
_entity.id
_entity.type
_entity.pdbx_description
1 polymer ?
#
loop_
_entity_poly.entity_id
_entity_poly.type
_entity_poly.pdbx_seq_one_letter_code
_entity_poly.pdbx_strand_id
1 'polypeptide(L)'
;MMHKGARTTGGNMPPELQQKINQLLDEFGALVQSTSQEHCLQRAVVRSLLTCSLVVILDKNSLFVLAQRHFGMPSSLFIHVPEKQLTPQQALDNAKWEFGLEDPFLIVFPSALLEQDEVQRRAELGAIVVTHVDSEFQRVIKMSSLIQINPLFGPASYSMDERLAFVLMPFAEDLTRIWDQFLLGHSIHSQIIRN
;
A
#
# COMPACT_ATOMS: atom_id res chain seq x y z
N MET A 1 16.46 -4.44 -3.38
CA MET A 1 16.52 -3.19 -2.59
C MET A 1 16.39 -2.05 -3.57
N MET A 2 15.66 -1.00 -3.20
CA MET A 2 15.22 0.09 -4.09
C MET A 2 16.33 0.76 -4.91
N HIS A 3 17.56 0.79 -4.40
CA HIS A 3 18.67 1.50 -5.03
C HIS A 3 19.80 0.61 -5.59
N LYS A 4 19.63 -0.72 -5.61
CA LYS A 4 20.65 -1.66 -6.12
C LYS A 4 20.50 -1.98 -7.61
N GLY A 5 21.61 -2.40 -8.23
CA GLY A 5 21.70 -2.86 -9.61
C GLY A 5 22.12 -1.78 -10.62
N ALA A 6 22.36 -2.20 -11.87
CA ALA A 6 22.68 -1.28 -12.97
C ALA A 6 21.51 -0.31 -13.20
N ARG A 7 21.83 0.98 -13.23
CA ARG A 7 20.85 2.06 -13.31
C ARG A 7 21.40 3.27 -14.05
N THR A 8 20.52 4.02 -14.68
CA THR A 8 20.87 5.33 -15.21
C THR A 8 20.95 6.33 -14.06
N THR A 9 22.05 7.07 -13.95
CA THR A 9 22.25 8.08 -12.91
C THR A 9 22.32 9.47 -13.54
N GLY A 10 21.78 10.47 -12.86
CA GLY A 10 21.83 11.86 -13.29
C GLY A 10 21.63 12.83 -12.14
N GLY A 11 21.66 14.13 -12.46
CA GLY A 11 21.40 15.22 -11.51
C GLY A 11 22.62 16.11 -11.28
N ASN A 12 22.52 17.03 -10.32
CA ASN A 12 23.52 18.07 -10.04
C ASN A 12 24.28 17.83 -8.72
N MET A 13 24.00 16.75 -8.00
CA MET A 13 24.64 16.45 -6.72
C MET A 13 26.10 15.96 -6.90
N PRO A 14 27.06 16.42 -6.09
CA PRO A 14 28.44 15.93 -6.11
C PRO A 14 28.55 14.42 -5.84
N PRO A 15 29.50 13.71 -6.47
CA PRO A 15 29.63 12.25 -6.35
C PRO A 15 29.91 11.77 -4.92
N GLU A 16 30.64 12.55 -4.13
CA GLU A 16 30.92 12.23 -2.72
C GLU A 16 29.63 12.18 -1.88
N LEU A 17 28.73 13.14 -2.09
CA LEU A 17 27.42 13.16 -1.43
C LEU A 17 26.52 12.02 -1.91
N GLN A 18 26.55 11.72 -3.22
CA GLN A 18 25.82 10.57 -3.76
C GLN A 18 26.27 9.27 -3.11
N GLN A 19 27.59 9.09 -2.88
CA GLN A 19 28.11 7.90 -2.21
C GLN A 19 27.65 7.79 -0.76
N LYS A 20 27.71 8.89 0.01
CA LYS A 20 27.19 8.94 1.39
C LYS A 20 25.70 8.57 1.45
N ILE A 21 24.90 9.10 0.53
CA ILE A 21 23.46 8.79 0.45
C ILE A 21 23.25 7.32 0.10
N ASN A 22 23.98 6.78 -0.89
CA ASN A 22 23.85 5.37 -1.25
C ASN A 22 24.18 4.45 -0.07
N GLN A 23 25.22 4.76 0.72
CA GLN A 23 25.54 4.02 1.94
C GLN A 23 24.39 4.08 2.97
N LEU A 24 23.83 5.27 3.20
CA LEU A 24 22.67 5.44 4.07
C LEU A 24 21.45 4.64 3.57
N LEU A 25 21.20 4.61 2.26
CA LEU A 25 20.13 3.82 1.67
C LEU A 25 20.37 2.30 1.77
N ASP A 26 21.63 1.87 1.76
CA ASP A 26 22.03 0.47 1.99
C ASP A 26 21.77 0.05 3.44
N GLU A 27 22.19 0.88 4.40
CA GLU A 27 21.91 0.68 5.83
C GLU A 27 20.41 0.64 6.09
N PHE A 28 19.68 1.64 5.59
CA PHE A 28 18.22 1.72 5.71
C PHE A 28 17.55 0.48 5.12
N GLY A 29 17.91 0.07 3.91
CA GLY A 29 17.29 -1.07 3.28
C GLY A 29 17.60 -2.40 3.97
N ALA A 30 18.78 -2.54 4.60
CA ALA A 30 19.13 -3.72 5.40
C ALA A 30 18.24 -3.80 6.66
N LEU A 31 18.01 -2.66 7.33
CA LEU A 31 17.11 -2.57 8.47
C LEU A 31 15.65 -2.84 8.07
N VAL A 32 15.17 -2.28 6.96
CA VAL A 32 13.83 -2.60 6.44
C VAL A 32 13.70 -4.09 6.17
N GLN A 33 14.74 -4.73 5.63
CA GLN A 33 14.73 -6.17 5.38
C GLN A 33 14.63 -6.98 6.67
N SER A 34 15.40 -6.66 7.71
CA SER A 34 15.32 -7.36 9.00
C SER A 34 13.96 -7.16 9.67
N THR A 35 13.47 -5.91 9.74
CA THR A 35 12.16 -5.60 10.32
C THR A 35 11.02 -6.28 9.55
N SER A 36 11.08 -6.32 8.22
CA SER A 36 10.09 -7.03 7.42
C SER A 36 10.08 -8.54 7.67
N GLN A 37 11.25 -9.13 7.97
CA GLN A 37 11.36 -10.56 8.30
C GLN A 37 10.81 -10.86 9.69
N GLU A 38 11.07 -10.01 10.68
CA GLU A 38 10.54 -10.12 12.04
C GLU A 38 9.00 -10.08 12.05
N HIS A 39 8.40 -9.24 11.21
CA HIS A 39 6.95 -9.15 11.05
C HIS A 39 6.34 -10.15 10.05
N CYS A 40 7.14 -11.10 9.53
CA CYS A 40 6.72 -12.08 8.52
C CYS A 40 6.01 -11.46 7.29
N LEU A 41 6.37 -10.22 6.94
CA LEU A 41 5.74 -9.51 5.83
C LEU A 41 6.30 -10.01 4.50
N GLN A 42 5.40 -10.22 3.53
CA GLN A 42 5.82 -10.54 2.18
C GLN A 42 6.59 -9.35 1.58
N ARG A 43 7.72 -9.63 0.91
CA ARG A 43 8.57 -8.61 0.29
C ARG A 43 7.84 -7.69 -0.68
N ALA A 44 6.74 -8.16 -1.29
CA ALA A 44 5.91 -7.37 -2.19
C ALA A 44 5.09 -6.27 -1.48
N VAL A 45 4.87 -6.38 -0.18
CA VAL A 45 4.13 -5.40 0.64
C VAL A 45 4.95 -4.11 0.79
N VAL A 46 6.24 -4.25 1.06
CA VAL A 46 7.16 -3.14 1.32
C VAL A 46 7.89 -2.76 0.03
N ARG A 47 7.43 -1.69 -0.64
CA ARG A 47 7.93 -1.30 -1.98
C ARG A 47 9.43 -1.01 -2.01
N SER A 48 10.03 -0.53 -0.92
CA SER A 48 11.46 -0.25 -0.81
C SER A 48 12.37 -1.49 -0.93
N LEU A 49 11.83 -2.70 -0.77
CA LEU A 49 12.56 -3.95 -0.98
C LEU A 49 12.63 -4.38 -2.46
N LEU A 50 11.81 -3.77 -3.32
CA LEU A 50 11.75 -4.03 -4.76
C LEU A 50 12.75 -3.14 -5.52
N THR A 51 12.82 -3.27 -6.84
CA THR A 51 13.62 -2.37 -7.69
C THR A 51 12.81 -1.12 -7.98
N CYS A 52 13.40 0.04 -7.71
CA CYS A 52 12.74 1.33 -7.86
C CYS A 52 13.57 2.31 -8.70
N SER A 53 12.87 3.17 -9.43
CA SER A 53 13.42 4.44 -9.88
C SER A 53 13.34 5.44 -8.73
N LEU A 54 14.36 6.29 -8.61
CA LEU A 54 14.57 7.16 -7.46
C LEU A 54 14.75 8.60 -7.90
N VAL A 55 14.14 9.51 -7.14
CA VAL A 55 14.47 10.92 -7.13
C VAL A 55 14.87 11.27 -5.71
N VAL A 56 16.12 11.68 -5.55
CA VAL A 56 16.72 12.02 -4.27
C VAL A 56 16.95 13.52 -4.27
N ILE A 57 16.34 14.22 -3.32
CA ILE A 57 16.45 15.67 -3.19
C ILE A 57 17.06 15.98 -1.83
N LEU A 58 18.25 16.55 -1.82
CA LEU A 58 18.88 17.08 -0.62
C LEU A 58 18.63 18.58 -0.56
N ASP A 59 17.83 18.98 0.44
CA ASP A 59 17.59 20.38 0.77
C ASP A 59 18.49 20.81 1.95
N LYS A 60 18.28 22.01 2.50
CA LYS A 60 19.07 22.53 3.62
C LYS A 60 19.07 21.64 4.88
N ASN A 61 17.94 21.02 5.20
CA ASN A 61 17.69 20.36 6.50
C ASN A 61 17.32 18.87 6.38
N SER A 62 16.97 18.40 5.19
CA SER A 62 16.31 17.13 4.96
C SER A 62 16.66 16.56 3.59
N LEU A 63 16.81 15.24 3.58
CA LEU A 63 16.99 14.41 2.42
C LEU A 63 15.65 13.72 2.14
N PHE A 64 15.05 14.06 1.01
CA PHE A 64 13.83 13.45 0.52
C PHE A 64 14.17 12.37 -0.49
N VAL A 65 13.73 11.15 -0.23
CA VAL A 65 13.89 10.00 -1.11
C VAL A 65 12.53 9.63 -1.63
N LEU A 66 12.27 9.97 -2.89
CA LEU A 66 11.07 9.65 -3.63
C LEU A 66 11.35 8.43 -4.49
N ALA A 67 10.53 7.41 -4.37
CA ALA A 67 10.77 6.14 -5.01
C ALA A 67 9.48 5.57 -5.59
N GLN A 68 9.59 4.99 -6.79
CA GLN A 68 8.51 4.24 -7.42
C GLN A 68 9.05 2.93 -7.96
N ARG A 69 8.27 1.85 -7.80
CA ARG A 69 8.60 0.57 -8.42
C ARG A 69 8.76 0.74 -9.93
N HIS A 70 9.86 0.25 -10.48
CA HIS A 70 10.14 0.31 -11.91
C HIS A 70 10.25 -1.11 -12.49
N PHE A 71 9.90 -1.25 -13.77
CA PHE A 71 10.08 -2.48 -14.53
C PHE A 71 11.06 -2.20 -15.68
N GLY A 72 12.16 -2.95 -15.76
CA GLY A 72 13.25 -2.67 -16.70
C GLY A 72 14.44 -2.01 -16.03
N MET A 73 15.08 -1.06 -16.73
CA MET A 73 16.28 -0.37 -16.24
C MET A 73 15.90 0.83 -15.34
N PRO A 74 16.11 0.75 -14.02
CA PRO A 74 15.75 1.83 -13.11
C PRO A 74 16.63 3.07 -13.32
N SER A 75 16.09 4.23 -12.99
CA SER A 75 16.78 5.53 -13.01
C SER A 75 17.01 6.08 -11.61
N SER A 76 18.03 6.92 -11.44
CA SER A 76 18.31 7.63 -10.19
C SER A 76 18.73 9.05 -10.47
N LEU A 77 17.97 9.99 -9.93
CA LEU A 77 18.21 11.40 -10.09
C LEU A 77 18.57 12.01 -8.73
N PHE A 78 19.78 12.56 -8.62
CA PHE A 78 20.28 13.17 -7.39
C PHE A 78 20.31 14.70 -7.54
N ILE A 79 19.41 15.36 -6.82
CA ILE A 79 19.21 16.80 -6.86
C ILE A 79 19.69 17.41 -5.54
N HIS A 80 20.59 18.38 -5.64
CA HIS A 80 21.10 19.14 -4.51
C HIS A 80 20.63 20.60 -4.62
N VAL A 81 19.84 21.05 -3.62
CA VAL A 81 19.28 22.41 -3.55
C VAL A 81 19.44 22.95 -2.13
N PRO A 82 20.65 23.37 -1.73
CA PRO A 82 20.92 23.80 -0.36
C PRO A 82 20.22 25.11 0.05
N GLU A 83 19.76 25.89 -0.93
CA GLU A 83 19.12 27.19 -0.72
C GLU A 83 17.63 27.12 -0.40
N LYS A 84 16.98 25.98 -0.71
CA LYS A 84 15.55 25.79 -0.49
C LYS A 84 15.29 24.90 0.72
N GLN A 85 14.14 25.13 1.34
CA GLN A 85 13.57 24.22 2.32
C GLN A 85 12.24 23.73 1.74
N LEU A 86 12.15 22.43 1.50
CA LEU A 86 10.98 21.82 0.90
C LEU A 86 10.10 21.20 1.99
N THR A 87 8.79 21.26 1.79
CA THR A 87 7.87 20.45 2.59
C THR A 87 7.75 19.04 1.99
N PRO A 88 7.44 18.00 2.78
CA PRO A 88 7.19 16.66 2.26
C PRO A 88 6.14 16.61 1.15
N GLN A 89 5.09 17.44 1.26
CA GLN A 89 4.03 17.53 0.25
C GLN A 89 4.55 18.13 -1.07
N GLN A 90 5.33 19.21 -1.00
CA GLN A 90 5.95 19.81 -2.19
C GLN A 90 6.90 18.84 -2.88
N ALA A 91 7.68 18.07 -2.11
CA ALA A 91 8.57 17.05 -2.68
C ALA A 91 7.77 15.98 -3.46
N LEU A 92 6.65 15.51 -2.91
CA LEU A 92 5.75 14.57 -3.58
C LEU A 92 5.10 15.16 -4.84
N ASP A 93 4.65 16.40 -4.77
CA ASP A 93 4.03 17.07 -5.92
C ASP A 93 5.04 17.28 -7.05
N ASN A 94 6.28 17.71 -6.73
CA ASN A 94 7.36 17.82 -7.71
C ASN A 94 7.70 16.44 -8.31
N ALA A 95 7.69 15.37 -7.51
CA ALA A 95 7.88 14.00 -7.99
C ALA A 95 6.89 13.61 -9.10
N LYS A 96 5.63 14.00 -8.93
CA LYS A 96 4.55 13.70 -9.87
C LYS A 96 4.61 14.58 -11.12
N TRP A 97 4.76 15.88 -10.92
CA TRP A 97 4.66 16.86 -12.01
C TRP A 97 5.94 17.01 -12.82
N GLU A 98 7.11 17.05 -12.18
CA GLU A 98 8.39 17.29 -12.85
C GLU A 98 9.05 15.99 -13.33
N PHE A 99 8.91 14.92 -12.55
CA PHE A 99 9.59 13.64 -12.81
C PHE A 99 8.67 12.53 -13.32
N GLY A 100 7.36 12.78 -13.38
CA GLY A 100 6.38 11.84 -13.94
C GLY A 100 6.17 10.58 -13.11
N LEU A 101 6.44 10.60 -11.80
CA LEU A 101 6.15 9.47 -10.92
C LEU A 101 4.64 9.42 -10.64
N GLU A 102 3.98 8.31 -10.97
CA GLU A 102 2.54 8.14 -10.80
C GLU A 102 2.14 7.88 -9.34
N ASP A 103 2.82 6.94 -8.69
CA ASP A 103 2.58 6.54 -7.29
C ASP A 103 3.90 6.45 -6.51
N PRO A 104 4.58 7.59 -6.27
CA PRO A 104 5.79 7.62 -5.47
C PRO A 104 5.48 7.43 -3.98
N PHE A 105 6.31 6.66 -3.29
CA PHE A 105 6.44 6.75 -1.84
C PHE A 105 7.57 7.69 -1.46
N LEU A 106 7.40 8.36 -0.33
CA LEU A 106 8.36 9.32 0.21
C LEU A 106 8.97 8.78 1.50
N ILE A 107 10.28 8.85 1.59
CA ILE A 107 11.02 8.65 2.84
C ILE A 107 11.82 9.92 3.10
N VAL A 108 11.72 10.44 4.33
CA VAL A 108 12.42 11.68 4.73
C VAL A 108 13.46 11.34 5.77
N PHE A 109 14.68 11.81 5.54
CA PHE A 109 15.81 11.69 6.45
C PHE A 109 16.28 13.09 6.86
N PRO A 110 16.53 13.38 8.14
CA PRO A 110 17.25 14.59 8.53
C PRO A 110 18.63 14.66 7.87
N SER A 111 19.04 15.83 7.37
CA SER A 111 20.36 15.98 6.73
C SER A 111 21.52 15.72 7.71
N ALA A 112 21.28 15.93 9.00
CA ALA A 112 22.23 15.61 10.07
C ALA A 112 22.67 14.13 10.07
N LEU A 113 21.81 13.20 9.60
CA LEU A 113 22.15 11.77 9.54
C LEU A 113 23.35 11.47 8.63
N LEU A 114 23.63 12.32 7.65
CA LEU A 114 24.74 12.12 6.72
C LEU A 114 26.12 12.33 7.38
N GLU A 115 26.17 13.05 8.50
CA GLU A 115 27.42 13.38 9.21
C GLU A 115 27.50 12.73 10.61
N GLN A 116 26.46 12.00 11.04
CA GLN A 116 26.43 11.32 12.34
C GLN A 116 27.25 10.01 12.37
N ASP A 117 27.76 9.67 13.56
CA ASP A 117 28.37 8.38 13.85
C ASP A 117 27.37 7.22 13.66
N GLU A 118 27.88 6.04 13.25
CA GLU A 118 27.06 4.88 12.87
C GLU A 118 26.08 4.43 13.97
N VAL A 119 26.47 4.55 15.24
CA VAL A 119 25.65 4.10 16.38
C VAL A 119 24.41 4.98 16.56
N GLN A 120 24.58 6.31 16.51
CA GLN A 120 23.48 7.26 16.65
C GLN A 120 22.57 7.22 15.41
N ARG A 121 23.20 7.15 14.23
CA ARG A 121 22.51 7.02 12.95
C ARG A 121 21.60 5.80 12.90
N ARG A 122 22.04 4.64 13.40
CA ARG A 122 21.21 3.42 13.44
C ARG A 122 19.95 3.55 14.29
N ALA A 123 20.02 4.24 15.43
CA ALA A 123 18.86 4.44 16.29
C ALA A 123 17.79 5.31 15.61
N GLU A 124 18.22 6.42 15.02
CA GLU A 124 17.33 7.31 14.26
C GLU A 124 16.78 6.63 12.99
N LEU A 125 17.62 5.92 12.25
CA LEU A 125 17.20 5.12 11.09
C LEU A 125 16.16 4.06 11.49
N GLY A 126 16.33 3.41 12.64
CA GLY A 126 15.35 2.44 13.16
C GLY A 126 13.95 3.03 13.32
N ALA A 127 13.84 4.24 13.86
CA ALA A 127 12.55 4.93 13.99
C ALA A 127 11.91 5.24 12.63
N ILE A 128 12.73 5.66 11.65
CA ILE A 128 12.28 5.93 10.28
C ILE A 128 11.82 4.62 9.59
N VAL A 129 12.55 3.52 9.81
CA VAL A 129 12.23 2.19 9.26
C VAL A 129 10.89 1.69 9.75
N VAL A 130 10.63 1.75 11.07
CA VAL A 130 9.34 1.32 11.65
C VAL A 130 8.20 2.14 11.04
N THR A 131 8.35 3.46 11.02
CA THR A 131 7.35 4.38 10.42
C THR A 131 7.09 4.05 8.95
N HIS A 132 8.14 3.76 8.17
CA HIS A 132 8.02 3.40 6.76
C HIS A 132 7.31 2.06 6.56
N VAL A 133 7.71 1.01 7.29
CA VAL A 133 7.09 -0.32 7.20
C VAL A 133 5.61 -0.27 7.58
N ASP A 134 5.27 0.44 8.67
CA ASP A 134 3.88 0.63 9.10
C ASP A 134 3.05 1.35 8.04
N SER A 135 3.61 2.40 7.41
CA SER A 135 2.92 3.13 6.34
C SER A 135 2.62 2.24 5.13
N GLU A 136 3.56 1.37 4.75
CA GLU A 136 3.39 0.43 3.64
C GLU A 136 2.39 -0.68 3.98
N PHE A 137 2.35 -1.13 5.23
CA PHE A 137 1.35 -2.07 5.69
C PHE A 137 -0.07 -1.46 5.64
N GLN A 138 -0.23 -0.24 6.17
CA GLN A 138 -1.51 0.49 6.12
C GLN A 138 -1.97 0.75 4.68
N ARG A 139 -1.05 1.03 3.76
CA ARG A 139 -1.36 1.16 2.33
C ARG A 139 -1.98 -0.11 1.75
N VAL A 140 -1.41 -1.27 2.07
CA VAL A 140 -1.92 -2.56 1.59
C VAL A 140 -3.30 -2.88 2.18
N ILE A 141 -3.52 -2.60 3.47
CA ILE A 141 -4.85 -2.72 4.09
C ILE A 141 -5.88 -1.84 3.38
N LYS A 142 -5.54 -0.58 3.11
CA LYS A 142 -6.43 0.33 2.38
C LYS A 142 -6.76 -0.21 0.98
N MET A 143 -5.76 -0.71 0.25
CA MET A 143 -6.00 -1.32 -1.07
C MET A 143 -6.87 -2.59 -1.00
N SER A 144 -6.66 -3.48 -0.03
CA SER A 144 -7.47 -4.70 0.11
C SER A 144 -8.90 -4.40 0.52
N SER A 145 -9.11 -3.39 1.38
CA SER A 145 -10.45 -2.94 1.78
C SER A 145 -11.24 -2.40 0.58
N LEU A 146 -10.61 -1.66 -0.34
CA LEU A 146 -11.26 -1.18 -1.57
C LEU A 146 -11.70 -2.32 -2.49
N ILE A 147 -10.93 -3.41 -2.56
CA ILE A 147 -11.27 -4.58 -3.37
C ILE A 147 -12.46 -5.35 -2.78
N GLN A 148 -12.67 -5.29 -1.46
CA GLN A 148 -13.78 -5.99 -0.80
C GLN A 148 -15.14 -5.27 -0.91
N ILE A 149 -15.22 -4.01 -1.34
CA ILE A 149 -16.46 -3.19 -1.27
C ILE A 149 -17.16 -3.02 -2.64
N ASN A 150 -16.81 -3.80 -3.67
CA ASN A 150 -17.62 -3.85 -4.91
C ASN A 150 -18.26 -5.23 -5.09
N PRO A 151 -19.33 -5.56 -4.32
CA PRO A 151 -20.18 -6.66 -4.73
C PRO A 151 -20.80 -6.28 -6.08
N LEU A 152 -20.65 -7.15 -7.09
CA LEU A 152 -21.22 -6.96 -8.44
C LEU A 152 -22.75 -6.75 -8.42
N PHE A 153 -23.38 -7.12 -7.32
CA PHE A 153 -24.73 -6.77 -6.95
C PHE A 153 -24.59 -5.78 -5.78
N GLY A 154 -25.09 -4.56 -5.92
CA GLY A 154 -24.95 -3.49 -4.92
C GLY A 154 -25.38 -3.89 -3.50
N PRO A 155 -25.24 -3.02 -2.48
CA PRO A 155 -25.67 -3.35 -1.13
C PRO A 155 -27.11 -3.84 -1.18
N ALA A 156 -27.31 -5.08 -0.76
CA ALA A 156 -28.58 -5.77 -0.73
C ALA A 156 -29.55 -4.92 0.11
N SER A 157 -30.24 -3.99 -0.54
CA SER A 157 -31.30 -3.17 0.03
C SER A 157 -32.59 -3.97 -0.10
N TYR A 158 -32.56 -5.21 0.37
CA TYR A 158 -33.76 -5.98 0.59
C TYR A 158 -34.16 -5.68 2.03
N SER A 159 -35.27 -4.97 2.21
CA SER A 159 -36.06 -5.15 3.42
C SER A 159 -36.48 -6.62 3.41
N MET A 160 -35.77 -7.49 4.14
CA MET A 160 -36.21 -8.86 4.31
C MET A 160 -37.57 -8.80 5.00
N ASP A 161 -38.62 -9.11 4.24
CA ASP A 161 -39.90 -9.44 4.84
C ASP A 161 -39.69 -10.73 5.63
N GLU A 162 -39.81 -10.67 6.95
CA GLU A 162 -39.64 -11.81 7.86
C GLU A 162 -40.59 -12.98 7.52
N ARG A 163 -41.57 -12.76 6.65
CA ARG A 163 -42.51 -13.78 6.15
C ARG A 163 -42.01 -14.53 4.92
N LEU A 164 -40.92 -14.09 4.28
CA LEU A 164 -40.38 -14.70 3.07
C LEU A 164 -39.11 -15.50 3.39
N ALA A 165 -39.30 -16.77 3.79
CA ALA A 165 -38.22 -17.75 3.85
C ALA A 165 -38.00 -18.35 2.46
N PHE A 166 -36.83 -18.09 1.86
CA PHE A 166 -36.42 -18.77 0.63
C PHE A 166 -35.69 -20.06 0.98
N VAL A 167 -36.32 -21.20 0.72
CA VAL A 167 -35.66 -22.51 0.79
C VAL A 167 -35.07 -22.82 -0.57
N LEU A 168 -33.74 -22.77 -0.68
CA LEU A 168 -33.04 -23.30 -1.86
C LEU A 168 -32.99 -24.83 -1.72
N MET A 169 -33.94 -25.53 -2.33
CA MET A 169 -33.91 -27.00 -2.40
C MET A 169 -33.11 -27.45 -3.64
N PRO A 170 -32.18 -28.41 -3.50
CA PRO A 170 -31.55 -29.07 -4.64
C PRO A 170 -32.56 -30.06 -5.25
N PHE A 171 -33.09 -29.75 -6.43
CA PHE A 171 -34.14 -30.57 -7.04
C PHE A 171 -33.56 -31.73 -7.84
N ALA A 172 -33.71 -32.95 -7.31
CA ALA A 172 -33.57 -34.18 -8.09
C ALA A 172 -34.71 -35.20 -7.85
N GLU A 173 -35.66 -34.93 -6.95
CA GLU A 173 -36.77 -35.86 -6.64
C GLU A 173 -38.13 -35.16 -6.60
N ASP A 174 -39.18 -35.94 -6.85
CA ASP A 174 -40.59 -35.50 -6.93
C ASP A 174 -41.20 -35.34 -5.52
N LEU A 175 -41.54 -34.10 -5.14
CA LEU A 175 -41.82 -33.70 -3.74
C LEU A 175 -43.29 -33.37 -3.46
N THR A 176 -44.24 -34.17 -3.94
CA THR A 176 -45.67 -34.00 -3.57
C THR A 176 -45.92 -34.20 -2.07
N ARG A 177 -45.11 -35.03 -1.40
CA ARG A 177 -45.37 -35.45 -0.02
C ARG A 177 -45.00 -34.40 1.05
N ILE A 178 -44.01 -33.56 0.79
CA ILE A 178 -43.55 -32.53 1.76
C ILE A 178 -44.49 -31.31 1.72
N TRP A 179 -44.99 -30.96 0.54
CA TRP A 179 -45.85 -29.80 0.32
C TRP A 179 -47.18 -29.91 1.09
N ASP A 180 -47.85 -31.06 1.00
CA ASP A 180 -49.13 -31.29 1.67
C ASP A 180 -49.00 -31.43 3.19
N GLN A 181 -47.86 -31.96 3.67
CA GLN A 181 -47.73 -32.35 5.07
C GLN A 181 -47.23 -31.22 5.98
N PHE A 182 -46.46 -30.26 5.47
CA PHE A 182 -45.82 -29.23 6.29
C PHE A 182 -46.25 -27.79 6.00
N LEU A 183 -46.77 -27.48 4.80
CA LEU A 183 -47.10 -26.10 4.42
C LEU A 183 -48.61 -25.80 4.40
N LEU A 184 -49.47 -26.79 4.17
CA LEU A 184 -50.94 -26.65 4.17
C LEU A 184 -51.61 -27.11 5.47
N GLY A 185 -50.82 -27.54 6.46
CA GLY A 185 -51.27 -28.21 7.68
C GLY A 185 -51.95 -27.37 8.76
N HIS A 186 -52.37 -26.12 8.50
CA HIS A 186 -53.24 -25.37 9.41
C HIS A 186 -54.34 -24.60 8.68
N SER A 187 -55.55 -25.18 8.80
CA SER A 187 -56.87 -24.68 8.45
C SER A 187 -57.03 -23.15 8.49
N ILE A 188 -57.45 -22.55 7.37
CA ILE A 188 -58.36 -21.42 7.40
C ILE A 188 -59.56 -21.74 6.51
N HIS A 189 -60.58 -22.29 7.17
CA HIS A 189 -61.97 -22.18 6.75
C HIS A 189 -62.33 -20.68 6.65
N SER A 190 -62.55 -20.15 5.46
CA SER A 190 -63.57 -19.13 5.24
C SER A 190 -63.99 -19.06 3.77
N GLN A 191 -65.30 -19.22 3.59
CA GLN A 191 -66.05 -19.10 2.35
C GLN A 191 -65.89 -17.69 1.76
N ILE A 192 -65.58 -17.57 0.46
CA ILE A 192 -66.03 -16.42 -0.36
C ILE A 192 -66.42 -16.91 -1.77
N ILE A 193 -67.72 -17.14 -1.93
CA ILE A 193 -68.65 -16.68 -2.98
C ILE A 193 -68.29 -16.92 -4.47
N ARG A 194 -69.11 -17.81 -5.05
CA ARG A 194 -69.62 -17.93 -6.44
C ARG A 194 -69.36 -16.76 -7.40
N ASN A 195 -68.93 -17.11 -8.61
CA ASN A 195 -69.78 -17.02 -9.82
C ASN A 195 -69.48 -18.22 -10.73
#